data_AF-A0A7C0XN67-F1
#
_entry.id   AF-A0A7C0XN67-F1
#
_cell.length_a   1.000
_cell.length_b   1.000
_cell.length_c   1.000
_cell.angle_alpha   90.00
_cell.angle_beta   90.00
_cell.angle_gamma   90.00
#
_symmetry.space_group_name_H-M   'P 1'
#
loop_
_entity.id
_entity.type
_entity.pdbx_description
1 polymer ?
#
loop_
_entity_poly.entity_id
_entity_poly.type
_entity_poly.pdbx_seq_one_letter_code
_entity_poly.pdbx_strand_id
1 'polypeptide(L)' 'RTLESVIEQYLDTVRPMHEQFVEPTKKYADIIIPEGGYNTVAIDLFKTKLISLLKQLEE' A
#
# COMPACT_ATOMS: atom_id res chain seq x y z
N ARG A 1 5.59 -1.89 25.69
CA ARG A 1 4.36 -1.50 24.95
C ARG A 1 3.23 -2.32 25.51
N THR A 2 2.20 -1.68 26.08
CA THR A 2 0.98 -2.35 26.57
C THR A 2 -0.10 -2.27 25.51
N LEU A 3 -1.13 -3.11 25.63
CA LEU A 3 -2.25 -3.10 24.68
C LEU A 3 -2.98 -1.75 24.69
N GLU A 4 -3.19 -1.20 25.88
CA GLU A 4 -3.85 0.09 26.11
C GLU A 4 -3.11 1.23 25.40
N SER A 5 -1.76 1.27 25.53
CA SER A 5 -0.93 2.27 24.87
C SER A 5 -0.98 2.18 23.34
N VAL A 6 -1.15 0.97 22.78
CA VAL A 6 -1.30 0.79 21.32
C VAL A 6 -2.66 1.27 20.86
N ILE A 7 -3.72 1.02 21.64
CA ILE A 7 -5.09 1.46 21.33
C ILE A 7 -5.17 2.98 21.34
N GLU A 8 -4.67 3.62 22.41
CA GLU A 8 -4.63 5.09 22.53
C GLU A 8 -3.86 5.72 21.37
N GLN A 9 -2.65 5.22 21.09
CA GLN A 9 -1.85 5.73 19.96
C GLN A 9 -2.61 5.60 18.62
N TYR A 10 -3.26 4.46 18.38
CA TYR A 10 -3.97 4.23 17.14
C TYR A 10 -5.17 5.16 16.98
N LEU A 11 -5.96 5.35 18.03
CA LEU A 11 -7.15 6.20 18.01
C LEU A 11 -6.82 7.69 17.93
N ASP A 12 -5.81 8.14 18.67
CA ASP A 12 -5.51 9.58 18.81
C ASP A 12 -4.65 10.12 17.67
N THR A 13 -3.78 9.28 17.09
CA THR A 13 -2.82 9.73 16.09
C THR A 13 -2.93 9.00 14.76
N VAL A 14 -2.87 7.67 14.76
CA VAL A 14 -2.73 6.91 13.51
C VAL A 14 -3.99 6.99 12.65
N ARG A 15 -5.18 6.76 13.23
CA ARG A 15 -6.44 6.79 12.50
C ARG A 15 -6.77 8.19 11.95
N PRO A 16 -6.73 9.29 12.74
CA PRO A 16 -7.00 10.63 12.21
C PRO A 16 -6.04 11.00 11.07
N MET A 17 -4.75 10.67 11.21
CA MET A 17 -3.77 10.95 10.16
C MET A 17 -4.02 10.12 8.90
N HIS A 18 -4.42 8.85 9.05
CA HIS A 18 -4.81 8.02 7.92
C HIS A 18 -6.02 8.60 7.17
N GLU A 19 -7.09 8.95 7.89
CA GLU A 19 -8.33 9.46 7.28
C GLU A 19 -8.14 10.84 6.63
N GLN A 20 -7.35 11.72 7.24
CA GLN A 20 -7.15 13.08 6.74
C GLN A 20 -6.12 13.17 5.61
N PHE A 21 -5.09 12.31 5.62
CA PHE A 21 -3.94 12.46 4.70
C PHE A 21 -3.69 11.23 3.84
N VAL A 22 -3.88 10.01 4.34
CA VAL A 22 -3.56 8.79 3.58
C VAL A 22 -4.72 8.36 2.68
N GLU A 23 -5.93 8.20 3.20
CA GLU A 23 -7.10 7.76 2.42
C GLU A 23 -7.39 8.69 1.22
N PRO A 24 -7.30 10.03 1.33
CA PRO A 24 -7.53 10.91 0.19
C PRO A 24 -6.50 10.75 -0.94
N THR A 25 -5.30 10.21 -0.66
CA THR A 25 -4.27 9.99 -1.69
C THR A 25 -4.60 8.81 -2.60
N LYS A 26 -5.42 7.86 -2.13
CA LYS A 26 -5.86 6.69 -2.89
C LYS A 26 -6.55 7.05 -4.21
N LYS A 27 -7.21 8.20 -4.29
CA LYS A 27 -7.87 8.68 -5.51
C LYS A 27 -6.89 9.00 -6.66
N TYR A 28 -5.61 9.15 -6.35
CA TYR A 28 -4.56 9.42 -7.34
C TYR A 28 -3.83 8.15 -7.80
N ALA A 29 -4.17 6.98 -7.25
CA ALA A 29 -3.53 5.73 -7.65
C ALA A 29 -4.07 5.25 -9.01
N ASP A 30 -3.17 4.87 -9.92
CA ASP A 30 -3.55 4.27 -11.21
C ASP A 30 -4.17 2.87 -11.01
N ILE A 31 -3.67 2.13 -10.02
CA ILE A 31 -4.10 0.76 -9.71
C ILE A 31 -4.21 0.60 -8.20
N ILE A 32 -5.29 -0.04 -7.73
CA ILE A 32 -5.50 -0.42 -6.33
C ILE A 32 -5.40 -1.94 -6.22
N ILE A 33 -4.51 -2.43 -5.34
CA ILE A 33 -4.34 -3.86 -5.07
C ILE A 33 -5.05 -4.19 -3.74
N PRO A 34 -6.17 -4.94 -3.76
CA PRO A 34 -6.83 -5.40 -2.54
C PRO A 34 -6.02 -6.52 -1.87
N GLU A 35 -6.27 -6.72 -0.58
CA GLU A 35 -5.64 -7.79 0.26
C GLU A 35 -4.12 -7.70 0.43
N GLY A 36 -3.50 -6.66 -0.15
CA GLY A 36 -2.08 -6.35 0.00
C GLY A 36 -1.19 -7.55 -0.34
N GLY A 37 -0.36 -7.96 0.62
CA GLY A 37 0.65 -9.01 0.46
C GLY A 37 0.10 -10.42 0.18
N TYR A 38 -1.20 -10.66 0.42
CA TYR A 38 -1.82 -11.97 0.18
C TYR A 38 -2.28 -12.16 -1.27
N ASN A 39 -2.41 -11.07 -2.03
CA ASN A 39 -2.79 -11.13 -3.43
C ASN A 39 -1.56 -11.44 -4.30
N THR A 40 -1.13 -12.71 -4.26
CA THR A 40 0.03 -13.21 -5.02
C THR A 40 -0.13 -12.96 -6.51
N VAL A 41 -1.35 -13.05 -7.04
CA VAL A 41 -1.67 -12.80 -8.45
C VAL A 41 -1.33 -11.36 -8.86
N ALA A 42 -1.76 -10.36 -8.06
CA ALA A 42 -1.47 -8.96 -8.34
C ALA A 42 0.04 -8.64 -8.23
N ILE A 43 0.72 -9.25 -7.25
CA ILE A 43 2.17 -9.08 -7.04
C ILE A 43 2.94 -9.65 -8.24
N ASP A 44 2.59 -10.84 -8.70
CA ASP A 44 3.25 -11.49 -9.85
C ASP A 44 3.03 -10.72 -11.16
N LEU A 45 1.83 -10.15 -11.35
CA LEU A 45 1.55 -9.27 -12.49
C LEU A 45 2.45 -8.03 -12.47
N PHE A 46 2.58 -7.38 -11.30
CA PHE A 46 3.42 -6.20 -11.13
C PHE A 46 4.89 -6.53 -11.39
N LYS A 47 5.38 -7.64 -10.84
CA LYS A 47 6.75 -8.13 -11.04
C LYS A 47 7.05 -8.42 -12.51
N THR A 48 6.12 -9.08 -13.20
CA THR A 48 6.24 -9.38 -14.64
C THR A 48 6.34 -8.09 -15.46
N LYS A 49 5.48 -7.10 -15.18
CA LYS A 49 5.51 -5.81 -15.87
C LYS A 49 6.83 -5.07 -15.65
N LEU A 50 7.34 -5.07 -14.41
CA LEU A 50 8.61 -4.44 -14.07
C LEU A 50 9.78 -5.09 -14.81
N ILE A 51 9.86 -6.42 -14.82
CA ILE A 51 10.91 -7.16 -15.55
C ILE A 51 10.83 -6.87 -17.06
N SER A 52 9.62 -6.81 -17.62
CA SER A 52 9.43 -6.47 -19.03
C SER A 52 9.96 -5.08 -19.35
N LEU A 53 9.70 -4.09 -18.50
CA LEU A 53 10.18 -2.72 -18.70
C LEU A 53 11.72 -2.64 -18.59
N LEU A 54 12.33 -3.35 -17.63
CA LEU A 54 13.78 -3.39 -17.50
C LEU A 54 14.45 -3.97 -18.75
N LYS A 55 13.93 -5.07 -19.30
CA LYS A 55 14.46 -5.67 -20.53
C LYS A 55 14.38 -4.71 -21.72
N GLN A 56 13.29 -3.95 -21.84
CA GLN A 56 13.13 -2.94 -22.89
C GLN A 56 14.10 -1.76 -22.78
N LEU A 57 14.70 -1.54 -21.60
CA LEU A 57 15.70 -0.48 -21.39
C LEU A 57 17.14 -0.96 -21.61
N GLU A 58 17.35 -2.28 -21.61
CA GLU A 58 18.64 -2.92 -21.88
C GLU A 58 18.86 -3.18 -23.39
N GLU A 59 17.80 -3.09 -24.20
CA GLU A 59 17.82 -3.09 -25.68
C GLU A 59 18.01 -1.67 -26.24
#